data_AF-A0A7C2A560-F1
#
_entry.id   AF-A0A7C2A560-F1
#
_cell.length_a   1.000
_cell.length_b   1.000
_cell.length_c   1.000
_cell.angle_alpha   90.00
_cell.angle_beta   90.00
_cell.angle_gamma   90.00
#
_symmetry.space_group_name_H-M   'P 1'
#
loop_
_entity.id
_entity.type
_entity.pdbx_description
1 polymer ?
#
loop_
_entity_poly.entity_id
_entity_poly.type
_entity_poly.pdbx_seq_one_letter_code
_entity_poly.pdbx_strand_id
1 'polypeptide(L)' 'MDDKSIAQFLFELGVLRRIQREGWKLIGVKTPETVAEHSLRAAQIGYILAKLEGYPHPEIVSTMLIFHDIGECRIGDIH' A
#
# COMPACT_ATOMS: atom_id res chain seq x y z
N MET A 1 4.79 18.98 12.16
CA MET A 1 5.96 18.11 11.95
C MET A 1 7.10 18.99 11.50
N ASP A 2 8.29 18.82 12.06
CA ASP A 2 9.49 19.45 11.49
C ASP A 2 9.94 18.70 10.24
N ASP A 3 10.74 19.33 9.39
CA ASP A 3 11.19 18.76 8.11
C ASP A 3 11.90 17.40 8.29
N LYS A 4 12.60 17.22 9.42
CA LYS A 4 13.30 15.99 9.73
C LYS A 4 12.33 14.84 9.98
N SER A 5 11.27 15.08 10.73
CA SER A 5 10.21 14.09 11.00
C SER A 5 9.44 13.71 9.73
N ILE A 6 9.19 14.66 8.83
CA ILE A 6 8.58 14.39 7.52
C ILE A 6 9.53 13.53 6.67
N ALA A 7 10.80 13.90 6.58
CA ALA A 7 11.78 13.12 5.82
C ALA A 7 11.87 11.68 6.34
N GLN A 8 11.95 11.48 7.65
CA GLN A 8 11.96 10.16 8.28
C GLN A 8 10.72 9.34 7.92
N PHE A 9 9.53 9.95 7.97
CA PHE A 9 8.29 9.29 7.58
C PHE A 9 8.30 8.88 6.10
N LEU A 10 8.77 9.75 5.20
CA LEU A 10 8.89 9.42 3.77
C LEU A 10 9.89 8.28 3.52
N PHE A 11 11.01 8.24 4.25
CA PHE A 11 11.95 7.11 4.19
C PHE A 11 11.32 5.81 4.71
N GLU A 12 10.53 5.89 5.77
CA GLU A 12 9.81 4.75 6.35
C GLU A 12 8.77 4.19 5.36
N LEU A 13 7.97 5.02 4.72
CA LEU A 13 7.05 4.58 3.65
C LEU A 13 7.78 3.85 2.51
N GLY A 14 9.03 4.24 2.23
CA GLY A 14 9.88 3.57 1.24
C GLY A 14 10.22 2.11 1.57
N VAL A 15 10.06 1.68 2.83
CA VAL A 15 10.28 0.28 3.26
C VAL A 15 9.29 -0.66 2.59
N LEU A 16 8.06 -0.24 2.29
CA LEU A 16 7.03 -1.07 1.64
C LEU A 16 7.47 -1.63 0.28
N ARG A 17 8.41 -0.98 -0.42
CA ARG A 17 9.00 -1.47 -1.68
C ARG A 17 9.97 -2.64 -1.48
N ARG A 18 10.30 -2.97 -0.24
CA ARG A 18 11.21 -4.06 0.14
C ARG A 18 10.50 -5.20 0.87
N ILE A 19 9.28 -4.95 1.36
CA ILE A 19 8.45 -5.96 2.00
C ILE A 19 7.70 -6.71 0.90
N GLN A 20 7.93 -8.02 0.82
CA GLN A 20 7.21 -8.91 -0.08
C GLN A 20 5.90 -9.35 0.57
N ARG A 21 4.86 -9.52 -0.25
CA ARG A 21 3.57 -10.05 0.22
C ARG A 21 3.73 -11.52 0.64
N GLU A 22 3.55 -11.82 1.93
CA GLU A 22 3.95 -13.10 2.54
C GLU A 22 3.08 -14.29 2.05
N GLY A 23 1.81 -14.04 1.72
CA GLY A 23 0.88 -15.07 1.27
C GLY A 23 1.32 -15.76 -0.01
N TRP A 24 1.98 -15.02 -0.91
CA TRP A 24 2.55 -15.58 -2.12
C TRP A 24 3.73 -16.52 -1.84
N LYS A 25 4.52 -16.25 -0.79
CA LYS A 25 5.62 -17.13 -0.38
C LYS A 25 5.09 -18.45 0.17
N LEU A 26 3.99 -18.41 0.94
CA LEU A 26 3.36 -19.62 1.49
C LEU A 26 2.94 -20.62 0.41
N ILE A 27 2.59 -20.13 -0.79
CA ILE A 27 2.22 -20.97 -1.94
C ILE A 27 3.35 -21.18 -2.96
N GLY A 28 4.59 -20.83 -2.61
CA GLY A 28 5.78 -21.13 -3.41
C GLY A 28 6.07 -20.18 -4.58
N VAL A 29 5.48 -18.98 -4.61
CA VAL A 29 5.85 -17.96 -5.60
C VAL A 29 7.26 -17.46 -5.29
N LYS A 30 8.17 -17.60 -6.25
CA LYS A 30 9.61 -17.26 -6.08
C LYS A 30 9.88 -15.77 -5.97
N THR A 31 9.11 -14.95 -6.69
CA THR A 31 9.25 -13.50 -6.73
C THR A 31 7.89 -12.85 -6.52
N PRO A 32 7.41 -12.77 -5.26
CA PRO A 32 6.16 -12.08 -4.93
C PRO A 32 6.21 -10.59 -5.29
N GLU A 33 5.03 -10.01 -5.49
CA GLU A 33 4.88 -8.56 -5.45
C GLU A 33 5.23 -8.02 -4.05
N THR A 34 5.57 -6.74 -4.01
CA THR A 34 5.80 -5.97 -2.79
C THR A 34 4.51 -5.35 -2.27
N VAL A 35 4.49 -4.96 -1.00
CA VAL A 35 3.35 -4.24 -0.40
C VAL A 35 3.09 -2.91 -1.13
N ALA A 36 4.15 -2.24 -1.59
CA ALA A 36 4.01 -1.03 -2.38
C ALA A 36 3.32 -1.26 -3.74
N GLU A 37 3.66 -2.36 -4.45
CA GLU A 37 3.01 -2.74 -5.71
C GLU A 37 1.53 -3.11 -5.48
N HIS A 38 1.27 -3.85 -4.40
CA HIS A 38 -0.08 -4.18 -3.97
C HIS A 38 -0.90 -2.90 -3.72
N SER A 39 -0.40 -1.98 -2.90
CA SER A 39 -1.08 -0.73 -2.53
C SER A 39 -1.39 0.14 -3.75
N LEU A 40 -0.46 0.27 -4.70
CA LEU A 40 -0.67 1.03 -5.93
C LEU A 40 -1.82 0.43 -6.76
N ARG A 41 -1.79 -0.88 -6.99
CA ARG A 41 -2.82 -1.57 -7.78
C ARG A 41 -4.18 -1.54 -7.07
N ALA A 42 -4.19 -1.72 -5.74
CA ALA A 42 -5.40 -1.59 -4.94
C ALA A 42 -6.01 -0.19 -5.09
N ALA A 43 -5.22 0.88 -4.96
CA ALA A 43 -5.69 2.25 -5.11
C ALA A 43 -6.25 2.58 -6.50
N GLN A 44 -5.65 2.03 -7.57
CA GLN A 44 -6.16 2.15 -8.93
C GLN A 44 -7.51 1.44 -9.09
N ILE A 45 -7.62 0.20 -8.59
CA ILE A 45 -8.86 -0.58 -8.62
C ILE A 45 -9.95 0.13 -7.81
N GLY A 46 -9.65 0.58 -6.60
CA GLY A 46 -10.59 1.29 -5.73
C GLY A 46 -11.13 2.57 -6.34
N TYR A 47 -10.28 3.35 -7.03
CA TYR A 47 -10.72 4.52 -7.79
C TYR A 47 -11.74 4.15 -8.88
N ILE A 48 -11.44 3.11 -9.68
CA ILE A 48 -12.32 2.65 -10.76
C ILE A 48 -13.64 2.12 -10.20
N LEU A 49 -13.61 1.31 -9.14
CA LEU A 49 -14.81 0.80 -8.48
C LEU A 49 -15.67 1.94 -7.93
N ALA A 50 -15.06 2.92 -7.27
CA ALA A 50 -15.77 4.09 -6.78
C ALA A 50 -16.47 4.87 -7.91
N LYS A 51 -15.84 5.00 -9.08
CA LYS A 51 -16.48 5.59 -10.26
C LYS A 51 -17.66 4.76 -10.77
N LEU A 52 -17.52 3.44 -10.82
CA LEU A 52 -18.58 2.53 -11.29
C LEU A 52 -19.80 2.54 -10.37
N GLU A 53 -19.59 2.66 -9.05
CA GLU A 53 -20.65 2.75 -8.04
C GLU A 53 -21.26 4.16 -7.92
N GLY A 54 -20.82 5.12 -8.74
CA GLY A 54 -21.31 6.50 -8.69
C GLY A 54 -20.90 7.27 -7.43
N TYR A 55 -19.84 6.85 -6.73
CA TYR A 55 -19.33 7.57 -5.57
C TYR A 55 -18.76 8.94 -6.00
N PRO A 56 -19.15 10.05 -5.36
CA PRO A 56 -18.75 11.39 -5.79
C PRO A 56 -17.25 11.69 -5.63
N HIS A 57 -16.53 10.94 -4.79
CA HIS A 57 -15.14 11.24 -4.39
C HIS A 57 -14.16 10.06 -4.53
N PRO A 58 -13.99 9.48 -5.73
CA PRO A 58 -13.14 8.30 -5.94
C PRO A 58 -11.67 8.50 -5.56
N GLU A 59 -11.18 9.74 -5.58
CA GLU A 59 -9.85 10.13 -5.10
C GLU A 59 -9.65 9.87 -3.60
N ILE A 60 -10.72 9.98 -2.79
CA ILE A 60 -10.66 9.64 -1.36
C ILE A 60 -10.43 8.14 -1.19
N VAL A 61 -11.13 7.31 -1.97
CA VAL A 61 -10.96 5.85 -1.95
C VAL A 61 -9.55 5.47 -2.36
N SER A 62 -9.03 6.07 -3.44
CA SER A 62 -7.66 5.86 -3.88
C SER A 62 -6.64 6.27 -2.81
N THR A 63 -6.85 7.41 -2.15
CA THR A 63 -5.98 7.89 -1.07
C THR A 63 -6.01 6.95 0.13
N MET A 64 -7.18 6.47 0.55
CA MET A 64 -7.30 5.50 1.64
C MET A 64 -6.46 4.25 1.37
N LEU A 65 -6.53 3.72 0.13
CA LEU A 65 -5.80 2.51 -0.26
C LEU A 65 -4.29 2.72 -0.39
N ILE A 66 -3.82 3.94 -0.71
CA ILE A 66 -2.39 4.26 -0.65
C ILE A 66 -1.84 4.16 0.79
N PHE A 67 -2.66 4.46 1.79
CA PHE A 67 -2.24 4.50 3.19
C PHE A 67 -2.67 3.29 4.04
N HIS A 68 -3.47 2.36 3.51
CA HIS A 68 -4.10 1.33 4.34
C HIS A 68 -3.11 0.35 5.00
N ASP A 69 -2.01 0.02 4.31
CA ASP A 69 -1.00 -0.94 4.78
C ASP A 69 0.27 -0.28 5.34
N ILE A 70 0.28 1.03 5.64
CA ILE A 70 1.52 1.70 6.09
C ILE A 70 2.05 1.15 7.42
N GLY A 71 1.20 0.52 8.23
CA GLY A 71 1.61 -0.16 9.46
C GLY A 71 2.63 -1.26 9.19
N GLU A 72 2.56 -1.91 8.02
CA GLU A 72 3.47 -2.98 7.61
C GLU A 72 4.92 -2.50 7.48
N CYS A 73 5.17 -1.19 7.34
CA CYS A 73 6.54 -0.64 7.42
C CYS A 73 7.27 -1.04 8.71
N ARG A 74 6.54 -1.32 9.80
CA ARG A 74 7.10 -1.67 11.11
C ARG A 74 6.91 -3.13 11.49
N ILE A 75 5.81 -3.74 11.06
CA ILE A 75 5.41 -5.08 11.51
C ILE A 75 5.54 -6.16 10.43
N GLY A 76 5.81 -5.77 9.17
CA GLY A 76 5.75 -6.66 8.01
C GLY A 76 4.32 -6.99 7.58
N ASP A 77 4.18 -7.73 6.48
CA ASP A 77 2.89 -8.31 6.04
C ASP A 77 2.63 -9.58 6.86
N ILE A 78 1.71 -9.50 7.82
CA ILE A 78 1.42 -10.60 8.77
C ILE A 78 0.21 -11.40 8.29
N HIS A 79 0.32 -12.74 8.35
CA HIS A 79 -0.76 -13.69 8.05
C HIS A 79 -1.00 -14.66 9.22
#